data_AF-A0A2N2TGZ0-F1
#
_entry.id   AF-A0A2N2TGZ0-F1
#
_cell.length_a   1.000
_cell.length_b   1.000
_cell.length_c   1.000
_cell.angle_alpha   90.00
_cell.angle_beta   90.00
_cell.angle_gamma   90.00
#
_symmetry.space_group_name_H-M   'P 1'
#
loop_
_entity.id
_entity.type
_entity.pdbx_description
1 polymer ?
#
loop_
_entity_poly.entity_id
_entity_poly.type
_entity_poly.pdbx_seq_one_letter_code
_entity_poly.pdbx_strand_id
1 'polypeptide(L)'
;MVKRDGKSITGNVPKPVVLVDTREQTPMRLARFTNWVAAEKVTTLPTGDYSIEGMETLVTLERKSLSDLVGTLMHHRERFIRQCERMTAFPHRAILVEAEVPLKT
;
A
#
# COMPACT_ATOMS: atom_id res chain seq x y z
N MET A 1 13.08 1.22 -13.16
CA MET A 1 13.40 -0.01 -13.90
C MET A 1 14.28 -0.88 -13.03
N VAL A 2 13.76 -2.00 -12.54
CA VAL A 2 14.55 -2.94 -11.72
C VAL A 2 15.49 -3.68 -12.66
N LYS A 3 16.80 -3.55 -12.41
CA LYS A 3 17.84 -4.22 -13.19
C LYS A 3 18.53 -5.26 -12.33
N ARG A 4 18.81 -6.42 -12.90
CA ARG A 4 19.68 -7.47 -12.32
C ARG A 4 20.75 -7.78 -13.36
N ASP A 5 22.01 -7.73 -12.95
CA ASP A 5 23.16 -7.90 -13.84
C ASP A 5 23.14 -6.98 -15.07
N GLY A 6 22.73 -5.72 -14.85
CA GLY A 6 22.63 -4.70 -15.91
C GLY A 6 21.43 -4.84 -16.86
N LYS A 7 20.67 -5.94 -16.79
CA LYS A 7 19.50 -6.19 -17.64
C LYS A 7 18.21 -5.83 -16.91
N SER A 8 17.26 -5.23 -17.63
CA SER A 8 15.90 -5.05 -17.11
C SER A 8 15.26 -6.42 -16.92
N ILE A 9 14.87 -6.76 -15.69
CA ILE A 9 14.19 -8.03 -15.40
C ILE A 9 12.66 -7.90 -15.46
N THR A 10 12.15 -6.68 -15.57
CA THR A 10 10.71 -6.40 -15.52
C THR A 10 10.10 -6.16 -16.91
N GLY A 11 10.89 -6.27 -17.99
CA GLY A 11 10.42 -5.96 -19.35
C GLY A 11 9.24 -6.82 -19.81
N ASN A 12 9.16 -8.06 -19.33
CA ASN A 12 8.11 -9.01 -19.67
C ASN A 12 7.18 -9.34 -18.48
N VAL A 13 7.39 -8.71 -17.32
CA VAL A 13 6.53 -8.92 -16.16
C VAL A 13 5.28 -8.06 -16.34
N PRO A 14 4.07 -8.64 -16.36
CA PRO A 14 2.85 -7.86 -16.46
C PRO A 14 2.78 -6.85 -15.31
N LYS A 15 2.34 -5.62 -15.62
CA LYS A 15 2.09 -4.62 -14.58
C LYS A 15 0.91 -5.08 -13.73
N PRO A 16 0.98 -4.98 -12.40
CA PRO A 16 -0.10 -5.39 -11.51
C PRO A 16 -1.34 -4.51 -11.65
N VAL A 17 -2.51 -5.10 -11.35
CA VAL A 17 -3.73 -4.35 -11.04
C VAL A 17 -3.79 -4.17 -9.53
N VAL A 18 -3.82 -2.92 -9.08
CA VAL A 18 -3.92 -2.60 -7.65
C VAL A 18 -5.37 -2.68 -7.21
N LEU A 19 -5.62 -3.38 -6.12
CA LEU A 19 -6.90 -3.40 -5.44
C LEU A 19 -6.89 -2.35 -4.34
N VAL A 20 -7.96 -1.55 -4.27
CA VAL A 20 -8.18 -0.52 -3.25
C VAL A 20 -9.37 -0.94 -2.41
N ASP A 21 -9.20 -0.96 -1.09
CA ASP A 21 -10.28 -1.31 -0.17
C ASP A 21 -11.44 -0.30 -0.27
N THR A 22 -12.68 -0.80 -0.25
CA THR A 22 -13.90 0.03 -0.32
C THR A 22 -14.04 1.05 0.82
N ARG A 23 -13.34 0.85 1.94
CA ARG A 23 -13.40 1.74 3.11
C ARG A 23 -12.36 2.88 3.04
N GLU A 24 -11.33 2.77 2.19
CA GLU A 24 -10.30 3.82 2.06
C GLU A 24 -10.90 5.08 1.40
N GLN A 25 -10.97 6.16 2.17
CA GLN A 25 -11.60 7.41 1.73
C GLN A 25 -10.65 8.31 0.92
N THR A 26 -9.34 8.13 1.10
CA THR A 26 -8.31 9.01 0.52
C THR A 26 -7.24 8.19 -0.20
N PRO A 27 -7.61 7.39 -1.20
CA PRO A 27 -6.67 6.49 -1.85
C PRO A 27 -5.55 7.26 -2.56
N MET A 28 -4.37 6.65 -2.59
CA MET A 28 -3.20 7.20 -3.27
C MET A 28 -3.51 7.33 -4.76
N ARG A 29 -3.15 8.48 -5.36
CA ARG A 29 -3.36 8.74 -6.78
C ARG A 29 -2.39 7.91 -7.63
N LEU A 30 -2.79 6.68 -7.96
CA LEU A 30 -1.95 5.70 -8.64
C LEU A 30 -1.91 5.89 -10.16
N ALA A 31 -2.93 6.52 -10.75
CA ALA A 31 -3.04 6.81 -12.18
C ALA A 31 -1.80 7.49 -12.81
N ARG A 32 -1.00 8.23 -12.03
CA ARG A 32 0.25 8.85 -12.51
C ARG A 32 1.41 7.87 -12.72
N PHE A 33 1.28 6.63 -12.22
CA PHE A 33 2.33 5.61 -12.22
C PHE A 33 2.08 4.54 -13.29
N THR A 34 1.68 4.94 -14.50
CA THR A 34 1.36 4.04 -15.62
C THR A 34 2.51 3.12 -16.03
N ASN A 35 3.76 3.45 -15.69
CA ASN A 35 4.92 2.59 -15.92
C ASN A 35 5.04 1.43 -14.93
N TRP A 36 4.29 1.46 -13.83
CA TRP A 36 4.38 0.51 -12.73
C TRP A 36 3.07 -0.20 -12.42
N VAL A 37 1.92 0.42 -12.70
CA VAL A 37 0.60 -0.12 -12.42
C VAL A 37 -0.20 -0.22 -13.72
N ALA A 38 -0.89 -1.34 -13.94
CA ALA A 38 -1.74 -1.54 -15.11
C ALA A 38 -3.09 -0.85 -14.93
N ALA A 39 -3.72 -1.03 -13.77
CA ALA A 39 -5.03 -0.48 -13.45
C ALA A 39 -5.27 -0.47 -11.94
N GLU A 40 -6.38 0.14 -11.55
CA GLU A 40 -6.89 0.17 -10.17
C GLU A 40 -8.31 -0.43 -10.16
N LYS A 41 -8.66 -1.19 -9.12
CA LYS A 41 -10.01 -1.71 -8.88
C LYS A 41 -10.40 -1.52 -7.43
N VAL A 42 -11.62 -1.04 -7.19
CA VAL A 42 -12.16 -0.90 -5.84
C VAL A 42 -12.87 -2.20 -5.45
N THR A 43 -12.53 -2.78 -4.30
CA THR A 43 -13.13 -4.01 -3.79
C THR A 43 -12.99 -4.08 -2.27
N THR A 44 -13.79 -4.92 -1.59
CA THR A 44 -13.64 -5.11 -0.15
C THR A 44 -12.49 -6.10 0.12
N LEU A 45 -11.48 -5.64 0.87
CA LEU A 45 -10.34 -6.45 1.29
C LEU A 45 -10.56 -6.99 2.71
N PRO A 46 -10.04 -8.19 3.02
CA PRO A 46 -10.12 -8.73 4.38
C PRO A 46 -9.29 -7.91 5.38
N THR A 47 -8.16 -7.34 4.95
CA THR A 47 -7.25 -6.53 5.77
C THR A 47 -6.37 -5.64 4.89
N GLY A 48 -6.09 -4.42 5.35
CA GLY A 48 -5.33 -3.41 4.63
C GLY A 48 -6.20 -2.57 3.71
N ASP A 49 -5.61 -1.50 3.19
CA ASP A 49 -6.22 -0.55 2.27
C ASP A 49 -5.87 -0.86 0.81
N TYR A 50 -4.78 -1.60 0.57
CA TYR A 50 -4.42 -2.06 -0.76
C TYR A 50 -3.96 -3.51 -0.81
N SER A 51 -4.17 -4.12 -1.96
CA SER A 51 -3.57 -5.39 -2.36
C SER A 51 -3.34 -5.44 -3.87
N ILE A 52 -2.96 -6.59 -4.41
CA ILE A 52 -2.74 -6.83 -5.84
C ILE A 52 -3.67 -7.94 -6.31
N GLU A 53 -4.34 -7.74 -7.44
CA GLU A 53 -5.26 -8.73 -8.02
C GLU A 53 -4.57 -10.08 -8.25
N GLY A 54 -5.15 -11.15 -7.72
CA GLY A 54 -4.59 -12.51 -7.74
C GLY A 54 -3.51 -12.79 -6.69
N MET A 55 -3.18 -11.81 -5.85
CA MET A 55 -2.22 -11.93 -4.75
C MET A 55 -2.80 -11.43 -3.42
N GLU A 56 -4.13 -11.45 -3.28
CA GLU A 56 -4.88 -10.87 -2.15
C GLU A 56 -4.47 -11.46 -0.82
N THR A 57 -4.12 -12.75 -0.80
CA THR A 57 -3.66 -13.47 0.39
C THR A 57 -2.17 -13.31 0.67
N LEU A 58 -1.43 -12.74 -0.28
CA LEU A 58 0.03 -12.60 -0.22
C LEU A 58 0.47 -11.19 0.16
N VAL A 59 -0.21 -10.17 -0.38
CA VAL A 59 0.17 -8.76 -0.26
C VAL A 59 -0.91 -7.96 0.46
N THR A 60 -0.54 -7.20 1.49
CA THR A 60 -1.42 -6.22 2.13
C THR A 60 -0.65 -4.95 2.45
N LEU A 61 -1.22 -3.79 2.11
CA LEU A 61 -0.66 -2.49 2.47
C LEU A 61 -1.71 -1.71 3.25
N GLU A 62 -1.32 -1.12 4.38
CA GLU A 62 -2.16 -0.20 5.15
C GLU A 62 -1.64 1.22 4.94
N ARG A 63 -2.49 2.13 4.48
CA ARG A 63 -2.18 3.55 4.36
C ARG A 63 -2.27 4.22 5.72
N LYS A 64 -1.34 5.15 5.96
CA LYS A 64 -1.37 6.00 7.14
C LYS A 64 -0.91 7.39 6.75
N SER A 65 -1.69 8.43 7.04
CA SER A 65 -1.12 9.78 7.03
C SER A 65 -0.15 9.94 8.20
N LEU A 66 0.81 10.86 8.09
CA LEU A 66 1.72 11.16 9.20
C LEU A 66 0.97 11.60 10.45
N SER A 67 -0.06 12.45 10.31
CA SER A 67 -0.91 12.88 11.42
C SER A 67 -1.63 11.72 12.08
N ASP A 68 -2.21 10.80 11.28
CA ASP A 68 -2.90 9.63 11.82
C ASP A 68 -1.93 8.68 12.52
N LEU A 69 -0.71 8.53 11.99
CA LEU A 69 0.33 7.73 12.62
C LEU A 69 0.69 8.28 14.00
N VAL A 70 0.97 9.59 14.11
CA VAL A 70 1.26 10.23 15.41
C VAL A 70 0.08 10.04 16.37
N GLY A 71 -1.14 10.31 15.91
CA GLY A 71 -2.35 10.13 16.72
C GLY A 71 -2.55 8.69 17.20
N THR A 72 -2.30 7.70 16.33
CA THR A 72 -2.41 6.29 16.74
C THR A 72 -1.32 5.86 17.69
N LEU A 73 -0.09 6.36 17.54
CA LEU A 73 0.99 6.03 18.48
C LEU A 73 0.81 6.67 19.85
N MET A 74 0.14 7.83 19.93
CA MET A 74 -0.12 8.54 21.18
C MET A 74 -1.40 8.11 21.91
N HIS A 75 -2.51 7.95 21.18
CA HIS A 75 -3.83 7.83 21.80
C HIS A 75 -4.59 6.55 21.43
N HIS A 76 -4.26 5.91 20.31
CA HIS A 76 -5.01 4.76 19.79
C HIS A 76 -4.11 3.55 19.49
N ARG A 77 -3.09 3.36 20.33
CA ARG A 77 -2.01 2.40 20.09
C ARG A 77 -2.54 0.96 20.01
N GLU A 78 -3.48 0.58 20.86
CA GLU A 78 -4.06 -0.77 20.85
C GLU A 78 -4.78 -1.08 19.54
N ARG A 79 -5.57 -0.13 19.02
CA ARG A 79 -6.23 -0.29 17.72
C ARG A 79 -5.20 -0.49 16.62
N PHE A 80 -4.13 0.31 16.62
CA PHE A 80 -3.06 0.19 15.64
C PHE A 80 -2.36 -1.17 15.70
N ILE A 81 -2.02 -1.66 16.89
CA ILE A 81 -1.40 -2.98 17.06
C ILE A 81 -2.33 -4.09 16.55
N ARG A 82 -3.64 -4.05 16.84
CA ARG A 82 -4.61 -5.00 16.28
C ARG A 82 -4.68 -4.98 14.76
N GLN A 83 -4.47 -3.82 14.13
CA GLN A 83 -4.35 -3.74 12.67
C GLN A 83 -3.09 -4.48 12.20
N CYS A 84 -1.93 -4.18 12.80
CA CYS A 84 -0.66 -4.85 12.49
C CYS A 84 -0.73 -6.37 12.71
N GLU A 85 -1.37 -6.84 13.77
CA GLU A 85 -1.57 -8.26 14.06
C GLU A 85 -2.33 -8.96 12.93
N ARG A 86 -3.44 -8.39 12.45
CA ARG A 86 -4.17 -8.96 11.30
C ARG A 86 -3.30 -9.02 10.04
N MET A 87 -2.49 -7.99 9.80
CA MET A 87 -1.58 -7.97 8.66
C MET A 87 -0.52 -9.08 8.74
N THR A 88 -0.21 -9.63 9.92
CA THR A 88 0.79 -10.72 10.04
C THR A 88 0.43 -12.00 9.30
N ALA A 89 -0.85 -12.20 8.99
CA ALA A 89 -1.33 -13.32 8.16
C ALA A 89 -0.82 -13.27 6.71
N PHE A 90 -0.31 -12.12 6.25
CA PHE A 90 0.14 -11.89 4.88
C PHE A 90 1.68 -11.93 4.82
N PRO A 91 2.28 -12.74 3.92
CA PRO A 91 3.73 -12.81 3.71
C PRO A 91 4.37 -11.45 3.41
N HIS A 92 3.72 -10.63 2.58
CA HIS A 92 4.20 -9.32 2.18
C HIS A 92 3.25 -8.26 2.74
N ARG A 93 3.73 -7.54 3.76
CA ARG A 93 2.95 -6.54 4.47
C ARG A 93 3.76 -5.29 4.71
N ALA A 94 3.15 -4.13 4.53
CA ALA A 94 3.79 -2.86 4.86
C ALA A 94 2.77 -1.79 5.24
N ILE A 95 3.23 -0.83 6.05
CA ILE A 95 2.49 0.40 6.32
C ILE A 95 3.05 1.47 5.38
N LEU A 96 2.19 2.03 4.54
CA LEU A 96 2.51 3.13 3.65
C LEU A 96 2.23 4.44 4.37
N VAL A 97 3.28 5.06 4.89
CA VAL A 97 3.18 6.36 5.57
C VAL A 97 3.33 7.48 4.55
N GLU A 98 2.27 8.26 4.34
CA GLU A 98 2.29 9.45 3.51
C GLU A 98 2.51 10.70 4.36
N ALA A 99 3.53 11.48 4.00
CA ALA A 99 3.88 12.73 4.65
C ALA A 99 4.19 13.78 3.59
N GLU A 100 3.75 15.01 3.85
CA GLU A 100 4.25 16.17 3.13
C GLU A 100 5.56 16.60 3.79
N VAL A 101 6.62 16.73 3.00
CA VAL A 101 7.86 17.34 3.47
C VAL A 101 7.72 18.85 3.23
N PRO A 102 7.73 19.69 4.27
CA PRO A 102 7.72 21.13 4.08
C PRO A 102 8.91 21.54 3.21
N LEU A 103 8.66 22.23 2.11
CA LEU A 103 9.74 22.87 1.36
C LEU A 103 10.37 23.91 2.27
N LYS A 104 11.67 23.79 2.53
CA LYS A 104 12.43 24.87 3.18
C LYS A 104 12.34 26.09 2.27
N THR A 105 11.67 27.12 2.75
CA THR A 105 11.68 28.46 2.15
C THR A 105 12.99 29.16 2.46
#